data_AF-I3S5I6-F1
#
_entry.id   AF-I3S5I6-F1
#
_cell.length_a   1.000
_cell.length_b   1.000
_cell.length_c   1.000
_cell.angle_alpha   90.00
_cell.angle_beta   90.00
_cell.angle_gamma   90.00
#
_symmetry.space_group_name_H-M   'P 1'
#
loop_
_entity.id
_entity.type
_entity.pdbx_description
1 polymer ?
#
loop_
_entity_poly.entity_id
_entity_poly.type
_entity_poly.pdbx_seq_one_letter_code
_entity_poly.pdbx_strand_id
1 'polypeptide(L)'
;MIKMKMRLGIAILVSFILVGWCRGEQCGRAIGADLLNNPDAVATDAVISFKTAIWFWMTAQSPKPSCHDVITGRWSPSSADQAAGRVSGYGTVTNIINGGLECGKGQDSRVQDRIGFYKRYCDLLGVGYGNNLDCASQRPFGSNSQLLLDTI
;
A
#
# COMPACT_ATOMS: atom_id res chain seq x y z
N MET A 1 -1.11 -12.77 17.64
CA MET A 1 -1.88 -12.09 16.57
C MET A 1 -1.05 -11.15 15.67
N ILE A 2 -0.17 -10.29 16.22
CA ILE A 2 0.64 -9.31 15.44
C ILE A 2 1.58 -10.00 14.42
N LYS A 3 2.24 -11.09 14.81
CA LYS A 3 3.14 -11.88 13.94
C LYS A 3 2.45 -12.50 12.71
N MET A 4 1.13 -12.74 12.77
CA MET A 4 0.38 -13.40 11.69
C MET A 4 -0.09 -12.39 10.63
N LYS A 5 -0.49 -11.19 11.06
CA LYS A 5 -0.84 -10.07 10.16
C LYS A 5 0.35 -9.60 9.31
N MET A 6 1.57 -9.73 9.83
CA MET A 6 2.81 -9.40 9.10
C MET A 6 3.09 -10.34 7.92
N ARG A 7 2.70 -11.62 8.00
CA ARG A 7 2.91 -12.61 6.94
C ARG A 7 2.00 -12.40 5.73
N LEU A 8 0.79 -11.88 5.96
CA LEU A 8 -0.23 -11.66 4.94
C LEU A 8 0.09 -10.45 4.04
N GLY A 9 0.68 -9.39 4.60
CA GLY A 9 1.06 -8.20 3.83
C GLY A 9 2.20 -8.44 2.83
N ILE A 10 3.12 -9.36 3.15
CA ILE A 10 4.30 -9.63 2.33
C ILE A 10 3.98 -10.50 1.09
N ALA A 11 3.01 -11.41 1.20
CA ALA A 11 2.65 -12.32 0.10
C ALA A 11 1.99 -11.60 -1.11
N ILE A 12 1.42 -10.41 -0.90
CA ILE A 12 0.69 -9.65 -1.92
C ILE A 12 1.61 -8.68 -2.70
N LEU A 13 2.81 -8.43 -2.17
CA LEU A 13 3.68 -7.34 -2.61
C LEU A 13 4.46 -7.61 -3.92
N VAL A 14 4.71 -8.88 -4.26
CA VAL A 14 5.65 -9.23 -5.35
C VAL A 14 5.03 -9.03 -6.74
N SER A 15 3.69 -9.03 -6.86
CA SER A 15 3.01 -8.91 -8.16
C SER A 15 2.71 -7.47 -8.58
N PHE A 16 2.87 -6.47 -7.70
CA PHE A 16 2.34 -5.11 -7.95
C PHE A 16 3.31 -3.95 -7.73
N ILE A 17 4.49 -4.18 -7.16
CA ILE A 17 5.51 -3.13 -7.08
C ILE A 17 6.38 -3.22 -8.33
N LEU A 18 5.83 -2.72 -9.43
CA LEU A 18 6.66 -2.35 -10.57
C LEU A 18 7.54 -1.18 -10.16
N VAL A 19 8.83 -1.35 -10.42
CA VAL A 19 10.02 -0.46 -10.52
C VAL A 19 9.82 1.07 -10.35
N GLY A 20 8.64 1.65 -10.61
CA GLY A 20 8.37 3.10 -10.52
C GLY A 20 8.12 3.68 -9.12
N TRP A 21 7.92 2.87 -8.07
CA TRP A 21 7.58 3.37 -6.71
C TRP A 21 8.76 3.45 -5.75
N CYS A 22 9.83 2.73 -6.04
CA CYS A 22 11.11 2.89 -5.36
C CYS A 22 11.73 4.19 -5.91
N ARG A 23 11.54 5.33 -5.21
CA ARG A 23 12.33 6.54 -5.50
C ARG A 23 13.79 6.16 -5.26
N GLY A 24 14.51 5.86 -6.34
CA GLY A 24 15.74 5.05 -6.34
C GLY A 24 16.74 5.44 -5.26
N GLU A 25 16.88 6.73 -4.96
CA GLU A 25 17.78 7.20 -3.90
C GLU A 25 17.33 6.83 -2.49
N GLN A 26 16.08 7.09 -2.10
CA GLN A 26 15.62 6.84 -0.73
C GLN A 26 15.52 5.34 -0.44
N CYS A 27 14.97 4.62 -1.42
CA CYS A 27 14.79 3.19 -1.37
C CYS A 27 16.15 2.46 -1.45
N GLY A 28 17.01 2.82 -2.41
CA GLY A 28 18.36 2.26 -2.55
C GLY A 28 19.22 2.46 -1.30
N ARG A 29 19.24 3.68 -0.74
CA ARG A 29 19.94 3.96 0.52
C ARG A 29 19.41 3.13 1.68
N ALA A 30 18.08 2.99 1.81
CA ALA A 30 17.47 2.26 2.91
C ALA A 30 17.77 0.75 2.86
N ILE A 31 17.93 0.18 1.66
CA ILE A 31 18.15 -1.27 1.49
C ILE A 31 19.63 -1.64 1.24
N GLY A 32 20.50 -0.64 1.15
CA GLY A 32 21.93 -0.79 0.87
C GLY A 32 22.24 -1.20 -0.58
N ALA A 33 21.47 -0.71 -1.55
CA ALA A 33 21.65 -1.00 -2.98
C ALA A 33 21.74 0.30 -3.80
N ASP A 34 22.63 0.34 -4.78
CA ASP A 34 22.73 1.48 -5.71
C ASP A 34 21.69 1.36 -6.84
N LEU A 35 20.45 1.67 -6.51
CA LEU A 35 19.34 1.64 -7.47
C LEU A 35 19.27 2.90 -8.34
N LEU A 36 20.11 3.89 -8.09
CA LEU A 36 20.21 5.08 -8.94
C LEU A 36 21.00 4.77 -10.20
N ASN A 37 22.14 4.08 -10.05
CA ASN A 37 22.99 3.70 -11.17
C ASN A 37 22.71 2.27 -11.69
N ASN A 38 22.04 1.42 -10.91
CA ASN A 38 21.66 0.06 -11.31
C ASN A 38 20.18 -0.25 -11.01
N PRO A 39 19.23 0.41 -11.69
CA PRO A 39 17.80 0.19 -11.45
C PRO A 39 17.33 -1.22 -11.86
N ASP A 40 17.98 -1.85 -12.85
CA ASP A 40 17.65 -3.19 -13.33
C ASP A 40 17.86 -4.28 -12.28
N ALA A 41 18.63 -4.00 -11.22
CA ALA A 41 18.79 -4.88 -10.07
C ALA A 41 17.45 -5.24 -9.42
N VAL A 42 16.44 -4.36 -9.48
CA VAL A 42 15.10 -4.64 -8.94
C VAL A 42 14.41 -5.78 -9.70
N ALA A 43 14.70 -5.94 -10.99
CA ALA A 43 14.12 -6.97 -11.84
C ALA A 43 14.98 -8.24 -11.96
N THR A 44 16.28 -8.13 -11.68
CA THR A 44 17.26 -9.21 -11.90
C THR A 44 17.80 -9.85 -10.62
N ASP A 45 17.75 -9.17 -9.48
CA ASP A 45 18.14 -9.71 -8.17
C ASP A 45 16.90 -9.89 -7.28
N ALA A 46 16.61 -11.15 -6.95
CA ALA A 46 15.43 -11.50 -6.16
C ALA A 46 15.45 -10.88 -4.75
N VAL A 47 16.61 -10.80 -4.09
CA VAL A 47 16.73 -10.24 -2.74
C VAL A 47 16.47 -8.73 -2.78
N ILE A 48 17.05 -8.03 -3.75
CA ILE A 48 16.79 -6.61 -3.98
C ILE A 48 15.31 -6.39 -4.29
N SER A 49 14.72 -7.21 -5.16
CA SER A 49 13.30 -7.14 -5.52
C SER A 49 12.38 -7.23 -4.29
N PHE A 50 12.63 -8.20 -3.39
CA PHE A 50 11.87 -8.31 -2.15
C PHE A 50 12.15 -7.15 -1.18
N LYS A 51 13.40 -6.69 -1.06
CA LYS A 51 13.76 -5.58 -0.19
C LYS A 51 13.06 -4.29 -0.60
N THR A 52 12.99 -3.97 -1.89
CA THR A 52 12.28 -2.76 -2.37
C THR A 52 10.79 -2.85 -2.06
N ALA A 53 10.20 -4.03 -2.25
CA ALA A 53 8.78 -4.23 -1.98
C ALA A 53 8.44 -4.09 -0.49
N ILE A 54 9.25 -4.69 0.39
CA ILE A 54 9.11 -4.55 1.85
C ILE A 54 9.36 -3.10 2.26
N TRP A 55 10.38 -2.44 1.71
CA TRP A 55 10.65 -1.04 2.00
C TRP A 55 9.44 -0.15 1.71
N PHE A 56 8.81 -0.31 0.54
CA PHE A 56 7.60 0.44 0.20
C PHE A 56 6.47 0.17 1.20
N TRP A 57 6.24 -1.10 1.56
CA TRP A 57 5.20 -1.48 2.51
C TRP A 57 5.37 -0.88 3.91
N MET A 58 6.63 -0.73 4.34
CA MET A 58 6.99 -0.24 5.67
C MET A 58 7.16 1.28 5.74
N THR A 59 7.33 1.97 4.60
CA THR A 59 7.70 3.39 4.59
C THR A 59 6.49 4.29 4.34
N ALA A 60 6.15 5.11 5.34
CA ALA A 60 5.15 6.16 5.17
C ALA A 60 5.64 7.25 4.19
N GLN A 61 4.74 7.75 3.35
CA GLN A 61 5.03 8.79 2.36
C GLN A 61 3.94 9.85 2.46
N SER A 62 4.14 10.86 3.32
CA SER A 62 3.13 11.88 3.62
C SER A 62 2.45 12.42 2.35
N PRO A 63 1.11 12.49 2.30
CA PRO A 63 0.16 12.26 3.40
C PRO A 63 -0.20 10.78 3.65
N LYS A 64 0.39 9.84 2.90
CA LYS A 64 0.07 8.40 3.02
C LYS A 64 0.76 7.79 4.25
N PRO A 65 0.03 7.05 5.11
CA PRO A 65 0.67 6.21 6.12
C PRO A 65 1.38 5.02 5.44
N SER A 66 2.16 4.25 6.20
CA SER A 66 2.69 2.98 5.70
C SER A 66 1.56 1.95 5.56
N CYS A 67 1.63 1.07 4.55
CA CYS A 67 0.70 -0.05 4.44
C CYS A 67 0.73 -0.94 5.70
N HIS A 68 1.92 -1.08 6.29
CA HIS A 68 2.12 -1.81 7.53
C HIS A 68 1.30 -1.25 8.70
N ASP A 69 1.33 0.07 8.93
CA ASP A 69 0.59 0.68 10.04
C ASP A 69 -0.92 0.55 9.84
N VAL A 70 -1.41 0.62 8.60
CA VAL A 70 -2.83 0.39 8.27
C VAL A 70 -3.25 -1.03 8.64
N ILE A 71 -2.55 -2.06 8.14
CA ILE A 71 -3.00 -3.46 8.32
C ILE A 71 -2.81 -3.95 9.77
N THR A 72 -1.85 -3.39 10.48
CA THR A 72 -1.60 -3.73 11.89
C THR A 72 -2.49 -2.96 12.87
N GLY A 73 -3.23 -1.96 12.39
CA GLY A 73 -4.11 -1.12 13.22
C GLY A 73 -3.36 -0.07 14.03
N ARG A 74 -2.15 0.31 13.60
CA ARG A 74 -1.33 1.37 14.23
C ARG A 74 -1.64 2.75 13.66
N TRP A 75 -2.17 2.81 12.44
CA TRP A 75 -2.61 4.06 11.83
C TRP A 75 -3.99 4.47 12.35
N SER A 76 -4.09 5.70 12.87
CA SER A 76 -5.35 6.33 13.23
C SER A 76 -5.72 7.35 12.14
N PRO A 77 -6.83 7.16 11.39
CA PRO A 77 -7.25 8.10 10.36
C PRO A 77 -7.52 9.49 10.92
N SER A 78 -7.01 10.52 10.26
CA SER A 78 -7.33 11.92 10.58
C SER A 78 -8.81 12.23 10.29
N SER A 79 -9.30 13.38 10.74
CA SER A 79 -10.62 13.89 10.33
C SER A 79 -10.73 14.02 8.80
N ALA A 80 -9.64 14.44 8.15
CA ALA A 80 -9.58 14.60 6.71
C ALA A 80 -9.58 13.24 5.97
N ASP A 81 -9.03 12.18 6.57
CA ASP A 81 -9.13 10.81 6.07
C ASP A 81 -10.55 10.27 6.19
N GLN A 82 -11.18 10.46 7.36
CA GLN A 82 -12.56 10.03 7.60
C GLN A 82 -13.53 10.71 6.64
N ALA A 83 -13.39 12.03 6.43
CA ALA A 83 -14.18 12.78 5.45
C ALA A 83 -13.96 12.30 4.00
N ALA A 84 -12.78 11.77 3.70
CA ALA A 84 -12.45 11.17 2.42
C ALA A 84 -12.86 9.68 2.31
N GLY A 85 -13.50 9.11 3.33
CA GLY A 85 -13.87 7.69 3.39
C GLY A 85 -12.69 6.75 3.63
N ARG A 86 -11.48 7.27 3.91
CA ARG A 86 -10.29 6.47 4.17
C ARG A 86 -10.29 6.01 5.63
N VAL A 87 -10.40 4.70 5.82
CA VAL A 87 -10.50 4.05 7.12
C VAL A 87 -9.59 2.82 7.16
N SER A 88 -9.25 2.33 8.36
CA SER A 88 -8.39 1.15 8.47
C SER A 88 -8.98 -0.07 7.74
N GLY A 89 -8.21 -0.64 6.81
CA GLY A 89 -8.61 -1.80 6.01
C GLY A 89 -7.79 -1.96 4.73
N TYR A 90 -8.00 -3.09 4.05
CA TYR A 90 -7.27 -3.43 2.82
C TYR A 90 -7.55 -2.46 1.67
N GLY A 91 -8.74 -1.85 1.64
CA GLY A 91 -9.08 -0.81 0.67
C GLY A 91 -8.16 0.41 0.76
N THR A 92 -7.81 0.84 1.98
CA THR A 92 -6.88 1.96 2.14
C THR A 92 -5.44 1.57 1.79
N VAL A 93 -5.05 0.30 1.97
CA VAL A 93 -3.79 -0.23 1.42
C VAL A 93 -3.76 -0.09 -0.11
N THR A 94 -4.84 -0.47 -0.79
CA THR A 94 -4.98 -0.26 -2.25
C THR A 94 -4.91 1.22 -2.63
N ASN A 95 -5.51 2.10 -1.82
CA ASN A 95 -5.45 3.55 -2.03
C ASN A 95 -4.01 4.11 -1.89
N ILE A 96 -3.23 3.60 -0.93
CA ILE A 96 -1.80 3.94 -0.78
C ILE A 96 -1.02 3.51 -2.03
N ILE A 97 -1.23 2.27 -2.49
CA ILE A 97 -0.52 1.65 -3.61
C ILE A 97 -0.84 2.34 -4.93
N ASN A 98 -2.11 2.56 -5.28
CA ASN A 98 -2.47 3.10 -6.59
C ASN A 98 -3.80 3.87 -6.61
N GLY A 99 -4.14 4.55 -5.51
CA GLY A 99 -5.45 5.16 -5.33
C GLY A 99 -5.83 6.17 -6.40
N GLY A 100 -4.89 6.95 -6.93
CA GLY A 100 -5.15 7.92 -8.00
C GLY A 100 -5.70 7.27 -9.28
N LEU A 101 -5.40 5.98 -9.50
CA LEU A 101 -5.87 5.23 -10.66
C LEU A 101 -6.96 4.21 -10.32
N GLU A 102 -7.20 3.85 -9.07
CA GLU A 102 -8.05 2.71 -8.71
C GLU A 102 -9.19 3.04 -7.74
N CYS A 103 -9.10 4.14 -6.99
CA CYS A 103 -10.02 4.46 -5.90
C CYS A 103 -10.89 5.69 -6.20
N GLY A 104 -12.03 5.80 -5.51
CA GLY A 104 -12.89 7.00 -5.51
C GLY A 104 -13.70 7.22 -6.79
N LYS A 105 -13.89 6.17 -7.60
CA LYS A 105 -14.60 6.21 -8.88
C LYS A 105 -15.52 5.01 -9.12
N GLY A 106 -15.99 4.40 -8.04
CA GLY A 106 -16.85 3.22 -8.10
C GLY A 106 -16.06 1.91 -8.20
N GLN A 107 -16.71 0.87 -8.70
CA GLN A 107 -16.12 -0.46 -8.82
C GLN A 107 -15.02 -0.49 -9.88
N ASP A 108 -13.91 -1.14 -9.55
CA ASP A 108 -12.75 -1.27 -10.42
C ASP A 108 -12.27 -2.73 -10.40
N SER A 109 -12.11 -3.33 -11.58
CA SER A 109 -11.71 -4.74 -11.70
C SER A 109 -10.32 -5.01 -11.12
N ARG A 110 -9.41 -4.03 -11.14
CA ARG A 110 -8.06 -4.17 -10.56
C ARG A 110 -8.14 -4.24 -9.04
N VAL A 111 -9.03 -3.46 -8.43
CA VAL A 111 -9.28 -3.52 -6.99
C VAL A 111 -9.89 -4.88 -6.61
N GLN A 112 -10.81 -5.40 -7.43
CA GLN A 112 -11.40 -6.73 -7.19
C GLN A 112 -10.37 -7.86 -7.31
N ASP A 113 -9.44 -7.78 -8.26
CA ASP A 113 -8.33 -8.73 -8.38
C ASP A 113 -7.43 -8.72 -7.13
N ARG A 114 -7.05 -7.53 -6.63
CA ARG A 114 -6.31 -7.38 -5.36
C ARG A 114 -7.05 -8.02 -4.19
N ILE A 115 -8.36 -7.76 -4.07
CA ILE A 115 -9.21 -8.35 -3.02
C ILE A 115 -9.27 -9.87 -3.16
N GLY A 116 -9.32 -10.40 -4.38
CA GLY A 116 -9.31 -11.84 -4.66
C GLY A 116 -8.07 -12.52 -4.11
N PHE A 117 -6.88 -12.00 -4.42
CA PHE A 117 -5.62 -12.51 -3.85
C PHE A 117 -5.58 -12.38 -2.33
N TYR A 118 -6.01 -11.24 -1.79
CA TYR A 118 -6.05 -11.03 -0.34
C TYR A 118 -6.92 -12.07 0.37
N LYS A 119 -8.14 -12.31 -0.12
CA LYS A 119 -9.05 -13.32 0.44
C LYS A 119 -8.45 -14.73 0.37
N ARG A 120 -7.92 -15.11 -0.80
CA ARG A 120 -7.27 -16.41 -0.99
C ARG A 120 -6.14 -16.65 0.02
N TYR A 121 -5.29 -15.65 0.25
CA TYR A 121 -4.19 -15.79 1.22
C TYR A 121 -4.67 -15.76 2.68
N CYS A 122 -5.72 -15.01 2.99
CA CYS A 122 -6.36 -15.06 4.30
C CYS A 122 -6.91 -16.45 4.60
N ASP A 123 -7.59 -17.07 3.62
CA ASP A 123 -8.16 -18.42 3.75
C ASP A 123 -7.06 -19.46 4.00
N LEU A 124 -5.98 -19.42 3.19
CA LEU A 124 -4.84 -20.32 3.36
C LEU A 124 -4.16 -20.16 4.73
N LEU A 125 -4.19 -18.97 5.31
CA LEU A 125 -3.59 -18.67 6.62
C LEU A 125 -4.56 -18.83 7.80
N GLY A 126 -5.83 -19.14 7.54
CA GLY A 126 -6.86 -19.26 8.59
C GLY A 126 -7.12 -17.96 9.35
N VAL A 127 -7.04 -16.81 8.68
CA VAL A 127 -7.29 -15.49 9.28
C VAL A 127 -8.48 -14.79 8.63
N GLY A 128 -9.21 -13.99 9.42
CA GLY A 128 -10.31 -13.19 8.88
C GLY A 128 -9.83 -12.06 7.98
N TYR A 129 -10.64 -11.70 6.97
CA TYR A 129 -10.32 -10.64 6.01
C TYR A 129 -10.33 -9.24 6.65
N GLY A 130 -11.13 -9.06 7.70
CA GLY A 130 -11.49 -7.74 8.21
C GLY A 130 -12.53 -7.04 7.31
N ASN A 131 -12.79 -5.77 7.63
CA ASN A 131 -13.74 -4.92 6.91
C ASN A 131 -12.99 -3.95 5.98
N ASN A 132 -13.74 -3.14 5.21
CA ASN A 132 -13.21 -2.07 4.37
C ASN A 132 -12.18 -2.60 3.34
N LEU A 133 -12.58 -3.64 2.60
CA LEU A 133 -11.69 -4.33 1.65
C LEU A 133 -11.49 -3.55 0.34
N ASP A 134 -12.45 -2.73 -0.04
CA ASP A 134 -12.41 -1.93 -1.27
C ASP A 134 -12.17 -0.44 -0.99
N CYS A 135 -11.88 0.29 -2.07
CA CYS A 135 -11.69 1.73 -2.04
C CYS A 135 -12.59 2.49 -3.04
N ALA A 136 -13.72 1.89 -3.43
CA ALA A 136 -14.58 2.42 -4.50
C ALA A 136 -15.08 3.84 -4.20
N SER A 137 -15.38 4.12 -2.93
CA SER A 137 -15.86 5.41 -2.42
C SER A 137 -14.78 6.24 -1.72
N GLN A 138 -13.54 5.73 -1.61
CA GLN A 138 -12.46 6.44 -0.93
C GLN A 138 -11.83 7.47 -1.86
N ARG A 139 -11.72 8.74 -1.44
CA ARG A 139 -10.96 9.72 -2.22
C ARG A 139 -9.47 9.35 -2.20
N PRO A 140 -8.77 9.41 -3.35
CA PRO A 140 -7.35 9.14 -3.41
C PRO A 140 -6.53 10.06 -2.49
N PHE A 141 -5.49 9.51 -1.86
CA PHE A 141 -4.47 10.36 -1.21
C PHE A 141 -3.81 11.30 -2.23
N GLY A 142 -3.66 12.58 -1.87
CA GLY A 142 -3.05 13.58 -2.74
C GLY A 142 -3.96 14.12 -3.86
N SER A 143 -5.26 13.84 -3.82
CA SER A 143 -6.22 14.52 -4.71
C SER A 143 -6.35 16.01 -4.33
N ASN A 144 -6.52 16.89 -5.32
CA ASN A 144 -6.48 18.37 -5.18
C ASN A 144 -7.40 18.94 -4.08
N SER A 145 -8.44 18.22 -3.66
CA SER A 145 -9.32 18.63 -2.57
C SER A 145 -8.69 18.51 -1.18
N GLN A 146 -7.64 17.71 -1.01
CA GLN A 146 -6.93 17.55 0.26
C GLN A 146 -5.94 18.70 0.50
N LEU A 147 -5.23 19.14 -0.55
CA LEU A 147 -4.31 20.28 -0.51
C LEU A 147 -5.01 21.58 -0.07
N LEU A 148 -6.30 21.74 -0.39
CA LEU A 148 -7.08 22.93 0.01
C LEU A 148 -7.53 22.91 1.48
N LEU A 149 -7.67 21.73 2.10
CA LEU A 149 -8.06 21.61 3.51
C LEU A 149 -6.87 21.68 4.46
N ASP A 150 -5.66 21.39 3.97
CA ASP A 150 -4.41 21.49 4.74
C ASP A 150 -3.80 22.92 4.70
N THR A 151 -4.45 23.87 4.00
CA THR A 151 -4.00 25.27 3.83
C THR A 151 -4.91 26.28 4.56
N ILE A 152 -5.88 25.84 5.37
CA ILE A 152 -6.79 26.71 6.14
C ILE A 152 -6.74 26.34 7.62
#